data_AF-J9ECM7-F1
#
_entry.id   AF-J9ECM7-F1
#
_cell.length_a   1.000
_cell.length_b   1.000
_cell.length_c   1.000
_cell.angle_alpha   90.00
_cell.angle_beta   90.00
_cell.angle_gamma   90.00
#
_symmetry.space_group_name_H-M   'P 1'
#
loop_
_entity.id
_entity.type
_entity.pdbx_description
1 polymer ?
#
loop_
_entity_poly.entity_id
_entity_poly.type
_entity_poly.pdbx_seq_one_letter_code
_entity_poly.pdbx_strand_id
1 'polypeptide(L)'
;VIDYINTLSGRAGLDSSPVQAFQLAAQEFINSHRPTSNKLIILAHDGISVDLIAETVEARNNLERIDVALFAVASTEKANLPALIGYTTSREHVYATDSDRN
;
A
#
# COMPACT_ATOMS: atom_id res chain seq x y z
N VAL A 1 9.39 -16.50 7.51
CA VAL A 1 8.90 -15.19 7.00
C VAL A 1 9.97 -14.13 7.10
N ILE A 2 10.51 -13.84 8.29
CA ILE A 2 11.59 -12.85 8.48
C ILE A 2 12.82 -13.18 7.60
N ASP A 3 13.23 -14.46 7.56
CA ASP A 3 14.37 -14.87 6.73
C ASP A 3 14.16 -14.57 5.25
N TYR A 4 12.94 -14.76 4.73
CA TYR A 4 12.62 -14.42 3.34
C TYR A 4 12.64 -12.91 3.11
N ILE A 5 12.06 -12.12 4.01
CA ILE A 5 12.09 -10.65 3.93
C ILE A 5 13.54 -10.15 3.88
N ASN A 6 14.43 -10.74 4.68
CA ASN A 6 15.86 -10.38 4.70
C ASN A 6 16.60 -10.72 3.39
N THR A 7 16.04 -11.58 2.54
CA THR A 7 16.61 -11.87 1.20
C THR A 7 16.19 -10.88 0.13
N LEU A 8 15.17 -10.04 0.40
CA LEU A 8 14.69 -9.06 -0.58
C LEU A 8 15.71 -7.94 -0.76
N SER A 9 16.03 -7.64 -2.01
CA SER A 9 16.89 -6.51 -2.38
C SER A 9 16.07 -5.41 -3.05
N GLY A 10 16.24 -4.16 -2.58
CA GLY A 10 15.67 -3.01 -3.27
C GLY A 10 16.20 -2.88 -4.69
N ARG A 11 15.33 -2.50 -5.63
CA ARG A 11 15.72 -2.14 -6.99
C ARG A 11 15.87 -0.62 -7.05
N ALA A 12 17.09 -0.14 -7.28
CA ALA A 12 17.36 1.30 -7.43
C ALA A 12 17.13 1.75 -8.87
N GLY A 13 16.71 3.01 -9.05
CA GLY A 13 16.61 3.65 -10.37
C GLY A 13 15.38 3.24 -11.20
N LEU A 14 14.38 2.64 -10.57
CA LEU A 14 13.08 2.38 -11.18
C LEU A 14 12.02 3.26 -10.53
N ASP A 15 11.05 3.66 -11.33
CA ASP A 15 9.85 4.32 -10.85
C ASP A 15 8.99 3.36 -10.01
N SER A 16 8.33 3.90 -9.00
CA SER A 16 7.42 3.15 -8.13
C SER A 16 5.96 3.31 -8.57
N SER A 17 5.20 2.22 -8.44
CA SER A 17 3.78 2.16 -8.78
C SER A 17 2.98 1.43 -7.69
N PRO A 18 2.44 2.15 -6.69
CA PRO A 18 1.44 1.61 -5.77
C PRO A 18 0.24 0.98 -6.47
N VAL A 19 -0.21 1.50 -7.61
CA VAL A 19 -1.31 0.92 -8.41
C VAL A 19 -0.99 -0.51 -8.82
N GLN A 20 0.18 -0.76 -9.40
CA GLN A 20 0.60 -2.12 -9.77
C GLN A 20 0.71 -3.03 -8.53
N ALA A 21 1.23 -2.50 -7.42
CA ALA A 21 1.31 -3.26 -6.17
C ALA A 21 -0.08 -3.65 -5.64
N PHE A 22 -1.07 -2.76 -5.72
CA PHE A 22 -2.45 -3.04 -5.31
C PHE A 22 -3.11 -4.09 -6.21
N GLN A 23 -2.90 -4.01 -7.52
CA GLN A 23 -3.40 -5.01 -8.46
C GLN A 23 -2.81 -6.40 -8.18
N LEU A 24 -1.50 -6.47 -7.91
CA LEU A 24 -0.84 -7.72 -7.53
C LEU A 24 -1.40 -8.27 -6.20
N ALA A 25 -1.56 -7.43 -5.19
CA ALA A 25 -2.13 -7.85 -3.90
C ALA A 25 -3.57 -8.35 -4.05
N ALA A 26 -4.40 -7.66 -4.84
CA ALA A 26 -5.76 -8.10 -5.14
C ALA A 26 -5.76 -9.48 -5.81
N GLN A 27 -4.86 -9.69 -6.78
CA GLN A 27 -4.72 -10.98 -7.46
C GLN A 27 -4.30 -12.09 -6.50
N GLU A 28 -3.38 -11.83 -5.56
CA GLU A 28 -2.99 -12.80 -4.52
C GLU A 28 -4.16 -13.14 -3.58
N PHE A 29 -4.96 -12.16 -3.18
CA PHE A 29 -6.14 -12.41 -2.36
C PHE A 29 -7.23 -13.20 -3.09
N ILE A 30 -7.36 -12.99 -4.40
CA ILE A 30 -8.28 -13.75 -5.25
C ILE A 30 -7.74 -15.18 -5.39
N ASN A 31 -6.48 -15.35 -5.82
CA ASN A 31 -5.86 -16.65 -6.07
C ASN A 31 -5.84 -17.55 -4.83
N SER A 32 -5.57 -16.99 -3.66
CA SER A 32 -5.53 -17.73 -2.40
C SER A 32 -6.91 -18.20 -1.90
N HIS A 33 -8.03 -17.70 -2.46
CA HIS A 33 -9.41 -18.14 -2.24
C HIS A 33 -9.76 -18.46 -0.77
N ARG A 34 -9.40 -17.58 0.18
CA ARG A 34 -9.86 -17.69 1.57
C ARG A 34 -11.05 -16.74 1.80
N PRO A 35 -12.30 -17.23 1.74
CA PRO A 35 -13.47 -16.34 1.72
C PRO A 35 -13.73 -15.66 3.06
N THR A 36 -13.28 -16.26 4.16
CA THR A 36 -13.53 -15.80 5.53
C THR A 36 -12.33 -15.12 6.17
N SER A 37 -11.21 -14.96 5.46
CA SER A 37 -10.03 -14.32 6.02
C SER A 37 -10.11 -12.80 5.85
N ASN A 38 -9.83 -12.07 6.92
CA ASN A 38 -9.54 -10.65 6.85
C ASN A 38 -8.34 -10.40 5.92
N LYS A 39 -8.43 -9.40 5.06
CA LYS A 39 -7.37 -9.02 4.11
C LYS A 39 -6.74 -7.71 4.55
N LEU A 40 -5.42 -7.70 4.61
CA LEU A 40 -4.63 -6.57 5.10
C LEU A 40 -3.51 -6.27 4.12
N ILE A 41 -3.38 -5.01 3.73
CA ILE A 41 -2.21 -4.48 3.03
C ILE A 41 -1.53 -3.44 3.92
N ILE A 42 -0.21 -3.56 4.03
CA ILE A 42 0.66 -2.53 4.61
C ILE A 42 1.55 -2.02 3.48
N LEU A 43 1.32 -0.78 3.05
CA LEU A 43 2.11 -0.10 2.03
C LEU A 43 3.24 0.70 2.69
N ALA A 44 4.49 0.28 2.52
CA ALA A 44 5.65 1.09 2.89
C ALA A 44 6.09 1.94 1.69
N HIS A 45 5.89 3.25 1.72
CA HIS A 45 6.12 4.12 0.55
C HIS A 45 6.35 5.58 0.94
N ASP A 46 7.04 6.35 0.10
CA ASP A 46 7.29 7.79 0.30
C ASP A 46 6.18 8.68 -0.30
N GLY A 47 5.22 8.08 -1.00
CA GLY A 47 4.10 8.76 -1.65
C GLY A 47 4.45 9.43 -2.99
N ILE A 48 5.63 9.18 -3.55
CA ILE A 48 6.01 9.66 -4.88
C ILE A 48 5.87 8.48 -5.85
N SER A 49 4.98 8.59 -6.83
CA SER A 49 4.73 7.52 -7.82
C SER A 49 4.56 8.09 -9.23
N VAL A 50 4.76 7.24 -10.24
CA VAL A 50 4.42 7.56 -11.64
C VAL A 50 2.95 7.35 -11.98
N ASP A 51 2.19 6.74 -11.07
CA ASP A 51 0.77 6.45 -11.27
C ASP A 51 -0.06 7.71 -11.44
N LEU A 52 -1.06 7.65 -12.31
CA LEU A 52 -2.05 8.70 -12.44
C LEU A 52 -3.04 8.66 -11.26
N ILE A 53 -3.59 9.83 -10.91
CA ILE A 53 -4.61 9.94 -9.85
C ILE A 53 -5.83 9.06 -10.16
N ALA A 54 -6.25 9.01 -11.43
CA ALA A 54 -7.39 8.19 -11.85
C ALA A 54 -7.14 6.69 -11.63
N GLU A 55 -5.96 6.20 -11.99
CA GLU A 55 -5.55 4.80 -11.80
C GLU A 55 -5.47 4.45 -10.31
N THR A 56 -4.98 5.39 -9.50
CA THR A 56 -4.93 5.26 -8.04
C THR A 56 -6.32 5.07 -7.44
N VAL A 57 -7.28 5.91 -7.84
CA VAL A 57 -8.67 5.81 -7.38
C VAL A 57 -9.31 4.50 -7.81
N GLU A 58 -9.07 4.06 -9.05
CA GLU A 58 -9.59 2.80 -9.57
C GLU A 58 -9.02 1.57 -8.83
N ALA A 59 -7.70 1.49 -8.69
CA ALA A 59 -7.03 0.37 -8.02
C ALA A 59 -7.49 0.24 -6.57
N ARG A 60 -7.63 1.38 -5.89
CA ARG A 60 -8.17 1.45 -4.53
C ARG A 60 -9.62 0.98 -4.44
N ASN A 61 -10.49 1.43 -5.34
CA ASN A 61 -11.88 0.95 -5.40
C ASN A 61 -11.94 -0.57 -5.60
N ASN A 62 -11.00 -1.15 -6.34
CA ASN A 62 -10.91 -2.60 -6.50
C ASN A 62 -10.54 -3.31 -5.19
N LEU A 63 -9.61 -2.75 -4.39
CA LEU A 63 -9.28 -3.26 -3.06
C LEU A 63 -10.45 -3.15 -2.07
N GLU A 64 -11.18 -2.04 -2.11
CA GLU A 64 -12.34 -1.82 -1.24
C GLU A 64 -13.46 -2.84 -1.52
N ARG A 65 -13.70 -3.19 -2.80
CA ARG A 65 -14.69 -4.21 -3.19
C ARG A 65 -14.40 -5.61 -2.65
N ILE A 66 -13.15 -5.90 -2.30
CA ILE A 66 -12.74 -7.18 -1.72
C ILE A 66 -12.47 -7.08 -0.22
N ASP A 67 -12.94 -6.02 0.43
CA ASP A 67 -12.88 -5.79 1.88
C ASP A 67 -11.44 -5.86 2.44
N VAL A 68 -10.52 -5.16 1.77
CA VAL A 68 -9.13 -5.03 2.21
C VAL A 68 -8.97 -3.83 3.12
N ALA A 69 -8.42 -4.06 4.31
CA ALA A 69 -7.89 -2.99 5.14
C ALA A 69 -6.51 -2.55 4.58
N LEU A 70 -6.36 -1.27 4.24
CA LEU A 70 -5.13 -0.72 3.68
C LEU A 70 -4.55 0.34 4.62
N PHE A 71 -3.32 0.11 5.06
CA PHE A 71 -2.53 1.05 5.85
C PHE A 71 -1.28 1.46 5.08
N ALA A 72 -0.82 2.70 5.30
CA ALA A 72 0.42 3.20 4.74
C ALA A 72 1.41 3.54 5.87
N VAL A 73 2.67 3.18 5.67
CA VAL A 73 3.79 3.55 6.53
C VAL A 73 4.75 4.38 5.69
N ALA A 74 5.00 5.62 6.13
CA ALA A 74 5.92 6.49 5.42
C ALA A 74 7.34 5.92 5.51
N SER A 75 8.01 5.80 4.37
CA SER A 75 9.41 5.33 4.32
C SER A 75 10.43 6.43 4.65
N THR A 76 9.97 7.69 4.79
CA THR A 76 10.81 8.87 5.02
C THR A 76 10.02 9.97 5.74
N GLU A 77 10.71 10.82 6.50
CA GLU A 77 10.13 11.97 7.21
C GLU A 77 9.51 13.01 6.25
N LYS A 78 9.95 13.03 5.00
CA LYS A 78 9.48 13.97 3.97
C LYS A 78 8.51 13.34 2.98
N ALA A 79 7.82 12.27 3.38
CA ALA A 79 6.89 11.59 2.51
C ALA A 79 5.75 12.52 2.05
N ASN A 80 5.26 12.29 0.84
CA ASN A 80 4.08 12.96 0.30
C ASN A 80 2.83 12.45 1.01
N LEU A 81 2.54 13.05 2.18
CA LEU A 81 1.43 12.65 3.04
C LEU A 81 0.06 12.71 2.33
N PRO A 82 -0.28 13.74 1.52
CA PRO A 82 -1.51 13.73 0.72
C PRO A 82 -1.67 12.50 -0.17
N ALA A 83 -0.58 12.02 -0.80
CA ALA A 83 -0.64 10.80 -1.62
C ALA A 83 -0.89 9.56 -0.76
N LEU A 84 -0.22 9.42 0.38
CA LEU A 84 -0.43 8.30 1.32
C LEU A 84 -1.87 8.26 1.87
N ILE A 85 -2.45 9.43 2.17
CA ILE A 85 -3.87 9.55 2.53
C ILE A 85 -4.76 9.18 1.34
N GLY A 86 -4.40 9.62 0.13
CA GLY A 86 -5.12 9.27 -1.10
C GLY A 86 -5.18 7.77 -1.37
N TYR A 87 -4.11 7.04 -1.06
CA TYR A 87 -4.06 5.59 -1.16
C TYR A 87 -4.97 4.90 -0.13
N THR A 88 -4.93 5.35 1.13
CA THR A 88 -5.59 4.70 2.26
C THR A 88 -7.02 5.18 2.53
N THR A 89 -7.46 6.25 1.87
CA THR A 89 -8.69 7.04 2.09
C THR A 89 -8.88 7.64 3.49
N SER A 90 -7.99 7.37 4.44
CA SER A 90 -8.11 7.81 5.82
C SER A 90 -6.76 8.23 6.37
N ARG A 91 -6.71 9.41 7.01
CA ARG A 91 -5.51 9.86 7.72
C ARG A 91 -5.13 8.92 8.86
N GLU A 92 -6.11 8.29 9.49
CA GLU A 92 -5.92 7.36 10.61
C GLU A 92 -5.21 6.07 10.18
N HIS A 93 -5.20 5.77 8.89
CA HIS A 93 -4.51 4.60 8.33
C HIS A 93 -3.09 4.92 7.83
N VAL A 94 -2.59 6.13 8.08
CA VAL A 94 -1.25 6.56 7.68
C VAL A 94 -0.36 6.76 8.89
N TYR A 95 0.75 6.04 8.92
CA TYR A 95 1.79 6.14 9.94
C TYR A 95 3.01 6.85 9.35
N ALA A 96 3.15 8.15 9.61
CA ALA A 96 4.24 8.96 9.07
C ALA A 96 5.18 9.52 10.14
N THR A 97 4.69 9.62 11.37
CA THR A 97 5.38 10.22 12.51
C THR A 97 5.20 9.37 13.76
N ASP A 98 6.01 9.61 14.80
CA ASP A 98 5.87 8.90 16.08
C ASP A 98 4.51 9.13 16.73
N SER A 99 3.89 10.29 16.50
CA SER A 99 2.56 10.62 17.01
C SER A 99 1.46 9.72 16.44
N ASP A 100 1.69 9.08 15.28
CA ASP A 100 0.71 8.19 14.65
C ASP A 100 0.68 6.80 15.31
N ARG A 101 1.57 6.50 16.27
CA ARG A 101 1.68 5.17 16.89
C ARG A 101 0.70 4.91 18.03
N ASN A 102 0.03 5.94 18.54
CA ASN A 102 -0.82 5.90 19.73
C ASN A 102 -2.30 5.95 19.35
#